data_AF-A0A1I1ZMS4-F1
#
_entry.id   AF-A0A1I1ZMS4-F1
#
_cell.length_a   1.000
_cell.length_b   1.000
_cell.length_c   1.000
_cell.angle_alpha   90.00
_cell.angle_beta   90.00
_cell.angle_gamma   90.00
#
_symmetry.space_group_name_H-M   'P 1'
#
loop_
_entity.id
_entity.type
_entity.pdbx_description
1 polymer ?
#
loop_
_entity_poly.entity_id
_entity_poly.type
_entity_poly.pdbx_seq_one_letter_code
_entity_poly.pdbx_strand_id
1 'polypeptide(L)'
;MKIYNLKCPNCGATLTTDVNNNYAKCQYCGNEFMISEDTETDEKRSACGKMKEAAENGTEVPEKRPAAQKETASPEKRKASRVRDFIIVFLIVTAGLALSLLLDKNKPQDIVPKTDLHRFFMELRPDGTTRDVETLAQKHKLHFFRTEKAVNSETANVIYYKVAKTNETVLNKQGEHAETVEIEFDMTKENAFKLAVYTDPEHITARALLFKYGTYYSLSAENPKTNEFAGYYYYNNSLRSAAGEQKTHPPYLKCADAAEALKKIYTYKK
;
A
#
# COMPACT_ATOMS: atom_id res chain seq x y z
N MET A 1 19.21 18.19 -25.08
CA MET A 1 18.60 16.98 -24.52
C MET A 1 19.56 16.36 -23.51
N LYS A 2 19.45 16.72 -22.22
CA LYS A 2 20.14 16.03 -21.12
C LYS A 2 19.14 15.00 -20.57
N ILE A 3 19.45 13.71 -20.66
CA ILE A 3 18.59 12.64 -20.13
C ILE A 3 19.02 12.36 -18.69
N TYR A 4 18.16 12.66 -17.73
CA TYR A 4 18.38 12.34 -16.32
C TYR A 4 17.70 11.00 -15.98
N ASN A 5 18.47 10.04 -15.47
CA ASN A 5 17.94 8.77 -14.97
C ASN A 5 17.43 8.94 -13.53
N LEU A 6 16.29 9.62 -13.37
CA LEU A 6 15.70 9.89 -12.06
C LEU A 6 14.61 8.87 -11.72
N LYS A 7 14.57 8.39 -10.47
CA LYS A 7 13.43 7.60 -9.97
C LYS A 7 12.37 8.52 -9.38
N CYS A 8 11.11 8.30 -9.72
CA CYS A 8 10.01 9.06 -9.14
C CYS A 8 9.90 8.80 -7.62
N PRO A 9 9.94 9.84 -6.75
CA PRO A 9 9.88 9.65 -5.29
C PRO A 9 8.53 9.11 -4.81
N ASN A 10 7.46 9.23 -5.61
CA ASN A 10 6.11 8.82 -5.24
C ASN A 10 5.78 7.36 -5.62
N CYS A 11 6.34 6.84 -6.72
CA CYS A 11 6.01 5.50 -7.23
C CYS A 11 7.22 4.61 -7.55
N GLY A 12 8.46 5.11 -7.38
CA GLY A 12 9.68 4.36 -7.66
C GLY A 12 10.01 4.13 -9.14
N ALA A 13 9.10 4.47 -10.06
CA ALA A 13 9.29 4.29 -11.50
C ALA A 13 10.51 5.09 -12.02
N THR A 14 11.34 4.45 -12.85
CA THR A 14 12.44 5.11 -13.55
C THR A 14 11.89 6.01 -14.65
N LEU A 15 12.26 7.28 -14.62
CA LEU A 15 11.82 8.29 -15.58
C LEU A 15 12.90 8.52 -16.64
N THR A 16 12.51 8.38 -17.90
CA THR A 16 13.29 8.78 -19.08
C THR A 16 12.57 9.94 -19.77
N THR A 17 12.57 11.10 -19.12
CA THR A 17 11.85 12.30 -19.56
C THR A 17 12.83 13.45 -19.86
N ASP A 18 12.61 14.17 -20.96
CA ASP A 18 13.43 15.31 -21.37
C ASP A 18 13.15 16.52 -20.46
N VAL A 19 14.19 17.03 -19.79
CA VAL A 19 14.08 18.11 -18.80
C VAL A 19 14.34 19.45 -19.50
N ASN A 20 13.33 19.98 -20.17
CA ASN A 20 13.37 21.31 -20.82
C ASN A 20 12.74 22.43 -19.97
N ASN A 21 12.35 22.13 -18.74
CA ASN A 21 11.91 23.08 -17.70
C ASN A 21 12.29 22.51 -16.33
N ASN A 22 12.41 23.37 -15.32
CA ASN A 22 12.79 22.99 -13.94
C ASN A 22 11.73 22.13 -13.20
N TYR A 23 10.76 21.55 -13.91
CA TYR A 23 9.69 20.71 -13.39
C TYR A 23 9.58 19.45 -14.25
N ALA A 24 9.65 18.28 -13.61
CA ALA A 24 9.43 16.99 -14.25
C ALA A 24 8.12 16.37 -13.79
N LYS A 25 7.36 15.83 -14.76
CA LYS A 25 6.10 15.13 -14.52
C LYS A 25 6.28 13.63 -14.72
N CYS A 26 5.96 12.85 -13.70
CA CYS A 26 5.93 11.41 -13.79
C CYS A 26 4.74 10.95 -14.65
N GLN A 27 5.00 10.35 -15.82
CA GLN A 27 3.94 9.83 -16.68
C GLN A 27 3.15 8.66 -16.05
N TYR A 28 3.72 7.97 -15.06
CA TYR A 28 3.11 6.80 -14.41
C TYR A 28 2.14 7.14 -13.26
N CYS A 29 2.40 8.21 -12.50
CA CYS A 29 1.55 8.60 -11.36
C CYS A 29 1.08 10.06 -11.40
N GLY A 30 1.36 10.79 -12.48
CA GLY A 30 0.99 12.20 -12.66
C GLY A 30 1.74 13.20 -11.78
N ASN A 31 2.56 12.74 -10.82
CA ASN A 31 3.24 13.61 -9.86
C ASN A 31 4.24 14.55 -10.53
N GLU A 32 4.14 15.84 -10.22
CA GLU A 32 5.05 16.89 -10.67
C GLU A 32 6.00 17.27 -9.54
N PHE A 33 7.29 17.40 -9.84
CA PHE A 33 8.30 17.79 -8.86
C PHE A 33 9.38 18.66 -9.53
N MET A 34 9.92 19.60 -8.75
CA MET A 34 10.93 20.52 -9.23
C MET A 34 12.31 19.84 -9.27
N ILE A 35 13.04 20.00 -10.37
CA ILE A 35 14.44 19.60 -10.49
C ILE A 35 15.28 20.87 -10.34
N SER A 36 15.98 20.99 -9.22
CA SER A 36 17.02 22.00 -9.01
C SER A 36 18.28 21.64 -9.80
N GLU A 37 18.94 22.62 -10.40
CA GLU A 37 20.12 22.39 -11.27
C GLU A 37 21.38 21.90 -10.50
N ASP A 38 21.35 21.90 -9.17
CA ASP A 38 22.42 21.41 -8.28
C ASP A 38 22.53 19.87 -8.22
N THR A 39 22.62 19.22 -9.40
CA THR A 39 22.99 17.80 -9.53
C THR A 39 24.14 17.59 -10.52
N GLU A 40 25.06 18.57 -10.60
CA GLU A 40 26.42 18.31 -11.06
C GLU A 40 27.35 18.20 -9.83
N THR A 41 28.10 17.10 -9.77
CA THR A 41 29.05 16.70 -8.69
C THR A 41 28.48 16.40 -7.30
N ASP A 42 28.04 15.15 -7.08
CA ASP A 42 28.51 14.41 -5.87
C ASP A 42 28.61 12.87 -6.00
N GLU A 43 28.61 12.32 -7.22
CA GLU A 43 29.10 10.94 -7.44
C GLU A 43 30.64 10.89 -7.49
N LYS A 44 31.28 10.99 -6.31
CA LYS A 44 32.45 10.19 -5.83
C LYS A 44 33.41 10.95 -4.89
N ARG A 45 32.97 11.18 -3.66
CA ARG A 45 33.77 10.88 -2.46
C ARG A 45 32.89 10.04 -1.50
N SER A 46 32.94 8.71 -1.49
CA SER A 46 34.17 7.94 -1.41
C SER A 46 34.04 6.53 -2.01
N ALA A 47 35.01 6.17 -2.85
CA ALA A 47 35.48 4.80 -2.91
C ALA A 47 36.87 4.76 -2.28
N CYS A 48 37.05 3.95 -1.24
CA CYS A 48 38.36 3.40 -0.90
C CYS A 48 38.19 1.88 -0.65
N GLY A 49 38.48 1.02 -1.64
CA GLY A 49 38.89 1.39 -2.99
C GLY A 49 38.95 0.26 -4.00
N LYS A 50 39.12 0.68 -5.26
CA LYS A 50 39.73 -0.02 -6.40
C LYS A 50 39.32 -1.48 -6.65
N MET A 51 38.46 -1.67 -7.66
CA MET A 51 38.72 -2.66 -8.71
C MET A 51 37.95 -2.33 -10.00
N LYS A 52 38.67 -2.29 -11.12
CA LYS A 52 38.26 -2.24 -12.54
C LYS A 52 39.42 -2.86 -13.31
N GLU A 53 39.28 -3.57 -14.41
CA GLU A 53 38.14 -4.26 -15.06
C GLU A 53 38.78 -5.22 -16.09
N ALA A 54 38.08 -6.23 -16.60
CA ALA A 54 38.68 -7.20 -17.53
C ALA A 54 38.14 -7.06 -18.97
N ALA A 55 39.05 -6.87 -19.93
CA ALA A 55 38.97 -7.11 -21.39
C ALA A 55 40.35 -6.68 -21.98
N GLU A 56 40.90 -7.20 -23.09
CA GLU A 56 40.35 -8.01 -24.18
C GLU A 56 41.46 -8.86 -24.88
N ASN A 57 41.11 -9.65 -25.91
CA ASN A 57 41.95 -10.69 -26.53
C ASN A 57 43.02 -10.21 -27.56
N GLY A 58 44.06 -11.02 -27.82
CA GLY A 58 44.97 -10.83 -28.98
C GLY A 58 46.25 -11.69 -29.09
N THR A 59 46.12 -12.99 -29.38
CA THR A 59 46.89 -13.79 -30.39
C THR A 59 48.46 -13.87 -30.44
N GLU A 60 48.97 -15.13 -30.45
CA GLU A 60 50.22 -15.69 -31.07
C GLU A 60 51.68 -15.49 -30.51
N VAL A 61 52.16 -16.49 -29.73
CA VAL A 61 53.30 -17.46 -29.98
C VAL A 61 54.46 -16.99 -30.91
N PRO A 62 55.78 -17.05 -30.53
CA PRO A 62 56.50 -18.34 -30.34
C PRO A 62 57.73 -18.47 -29.37
N GLU A 63 57.93 -19.71 -28.91
CA GLU A 63 59.21 -20.49 -28.79
C GLU A 63 60.45 -19.99 -28.00
N LYS A 64 60.77 -20.67 -26.87
CA LYS A 64 61.96 -21.58 -26.76
C LYS A 64 62.02 -22.46 -25.50
N ARG A 65 62.49 -23.71 -25.72
CA ARG A 65 62.88 -24.78 -24.76
C ARG A 65 64.38 -24.62 -24.36
N PRO A 66 65.01 -25.42 -23.45
CA PRO A 66 64.64 -26.74 -22.87
C PRO A 66 64.55 -26.70 -21.31
N ALA A 67 64.55 -27.78 -20.51
CA ALA A 67 64.89 -29.20 -20.74
C ALA A 67 64.06 -30.20 -19.89
N ALA A 68 64.66 -31.36 -19.56
CA ALA A 68 64.04 -32.57 -19.01
C ALA A 68 64.36 -32.84 -17.52
N GLN A 69 63.42 -33.54 -16.87
CA GLN A 69 63.61 -34.63 -15.88
C GLN A 69 64.61 -34.49 -14.71
N LYS A 70 64.10 -34.71 -13.48
CA LYS A 70 64.39 -35.96 -12.76
C LYS A 70 63.38 -36.27 -11.65
N GLU A 71 63.12 -37.56 -11.47
CA GLU A 71 62.38 -38.12 -10.34
C GLU A 71 63.27 -38.16 -9.09
N THR A 72 62.73 -37.82 -7.92
CA THR A 72 63.09 -38.44 -6.65
C THR A 72 61.84 -38.60 -5.79
N ALA A 73 61.80 -39.66 -5.00
CA ALA A 73 60.56 -40.20 -4.42
C ALA A 73 60.26 -39.70 -2.99
N SER A 74 59.06 -40.09 -2.52
CA SER A 74 58.67 -40.22 -1.11
C SER A 74 58.23 -38.92 -0.39
N PRO A 75 57.49 -39.01 0.74
CA PRO A 75 56.13 -38.48 0.76
C PRO A 75 55.88 -37.46 1.88
N GLU A 76 54.71 -36.80 1.90
CA GLU A 76 53.85 -36.65 3.10
C GLU A 76 52.62 -35.70 2.91
N LYS A 77 51.66 -35.81 3.85
CA LYS A 77 50.68 -34.77 4.25
C LYS A 77 49.50 -34.42 3.31
N ARG A 78 48.82 -35.43 2.75
CA ARG A 78 47.39 -35.33 2.34
C ARG A 78 46.40 -35.48 3.52
N LYS A 79 46.37 -34.56 4.50
CA LYS A 79 45.34 -34.58 5.58
C LYS A 79 44.80 -33.19 6.02
N ALA A 80 44.90 -32.15 5.19
CA ALA A 80 44.51 -30.78 5.57
C ALA A 80 43.29 -30.17 4.83
N SER A 81 42.71 -30.81 3.79
CA SER A 81 41.58 -30.19 3.06
C SER A 81 40.22 -30.41 3.73
N ARG A 82 39.85 -31.66 4.08
CA ARG A 82 38.49 -32.00 4.56
C ARG A 82 38.01 -31.13 5.72
N VAL A 83 38.86 -30.85 6.72
CA VAL A 83 38.47 -30.04 7.89
C VAL A 83 38.16 -28.60 7.48
N ARG A 84 38.95 -28.01 6.57
CA ARG A 84 38.70 -26.67 6.02
C ARG A 84 37.39 -26.62 5.24
N ASP A 85 37.12 -27.65 4.44
CA ASP A 85 35.90 -27.75 3.64
C ASP A 85 34.65 -27.86 4.55
N PHE A 86 34.72 -28.64 5.64
CA PHE A 86 33.67 -28.68 6.67
C PHE A 86 33.47 -27.34 7.40
N ILE A 87 34.55 -26.62 7.73
CA ILE A 87 34.47 -25.29 8.36
C ILE A 87 33.77 -24.29 7.43
N ILE A 88 34.09 -24.29 6.13
CA ILE A 88 33.44 -23.40 5.14
C ILE A 88 31.95 -23.72 5.03
N VAL A 89 31.57 -25.00 4.92
CA VAL A 89 30.15 -25.41 4.88
C VAL A 89 29.42 -25.02 6.16
N PHE A 90 30.04 -25.21 7.33
CA PHE A 90 29.45 -24.82 8.61
C PHE A 90 29.25 -23.30 8.72
N LEU A 91 30.22 -22.49 8.24
CA LEU A 91 30.09 -21.04 8.20
C LEU A 91 28.99 -20.58 7.23
N ILE A 92 28.83 -21.23 6.07
CA ILE A 92 27.73 -20.93 5.14
C ILE A 92 26.37 -21.30 5.75
N VAL A 93 26.25 -22.46 6.40
CA VAL A 93 25.00 -22.89 7.06
C VAL A 93 24.63 -21.97 8.23
N THR A 94 25.60 -21.60 9.07
CA THR A 94 25.37 -20.69 10.21
C THR A 94 25.10 -19.26 9.76
N ALA A 95 25.78 -18.75 8.74
CA ALA A 95 25.47 -17.46 8.12
C ALA A 95 24.09 -17.47 7.44
N GLY A 96 23.72 -18.56 6.76
CA GLY A 96 22.39 -18.76 6.17
C GLY A 96 21.29 -18.77 7.24
N LEU A 97 21.48 -19.53 8.32
CA LEU A 97 20.54 -19.60 9.44
C LEU A 97 20.43 -18.24 10.16
N ALA A 98 21.54 -17.55 10.39
CA ALA A 98 21.54 -16.20 10.95
C ALA A 98 20.85 -15.19 10.03
N LEU A 99 21.06 -15.29 8.71
CA LEU A 99 20.38 -14.45 7.72
C LEU A 99 18.87 -14.73 7.69
N SER A 100 18.44 -16.00 7.76
CA SER A 100 17.02 -16.36 7.91
C SER A 100 16.41 -15.77 9.20
N LEU A 101 17.12 -15.83 10.33
CA LEU A 101 16.69 -15.25 11.61
C LEU A 101 16.70 -13.71 11.60
N LEU A 102 17.52 -13.07 10.77
CA LEU A 102 17.54 -11.62 10.58
C LEU A 102 16.43 -11.16 9.61
N LEU A 103 16.08 -11.97 8.61
CA LEU A 103 14.98 -11.69 7.67
C LEU A 103 13.61 -11.79 8.35
N ASP A 104 13.42 -12.69 9.33
CA ASP A 104 12.14 -12.83 10.05
C ASP A 104 11.83 -11.61 10.96
N LYS A 105 12.84 -10.82 11.34
CA LYS A 105 12.65 -9.56 12.09
C LYS A 105 11.97 -8.44 11.29
N ASN A 106 11.89 -8.58 9.97
CA ASN A 106 11.26 -7.63 9.06
C ASN A 106 9.96 -8.17 8.44
N LYS A 107 9.25 -9.09 9.12
CA LYS A 107 7.81 -9.25 8.82
C LYS A 107 7.13 -7.89 9.05
N PRO A 108 6.49 -7.29 8.04
CA PRO A 108 5.66 -6.13 8.28
C PRO A 108 4.57 -6.54 9.27
N GLN A 109 4.50 -5.86 10.40
CA GLN A 109 3.40 -6.02 11.36
C GLN A 109 2.08 -5.90 10.59
N ASP A 110 1.21 -6.89 10.72
CA ASP A 110 -0.08 -6.90 10.04
C ASP A 110 -0.99 -5.86 10.69
N ILE A 111 -1.26 -4.74 9.98
CA ILE A 111 -1.72 -3.50 10.64
C ILE A 111 -3.24 -3.51 10.90
N VAL A 112 -4.02 -4.28 10.13
CA VAL A 112 -5.50 -4.34 10.23
C VAL A 112 -5.95 -5.76 9.83
N PRO A 113 -6.49 -6.58 10.76
CA PRO A 113 -7.74 -6.24 11.45
C PRO A 113 -7.72 -6.43 12.98
N LYS A 114 -8.02 -5.34 13.71
CA LYS A 114 -8.06 -5.33 15.19
C LYS A 114 -9.41 -5.71 15.79
N THR A 115 -10.52 -5.41 15.10
CA THR A 115 -11.88 -5.58 15.65
C THR A 115 -12.80 -6.32 14.68
N ASP A 116 -13.93 -6.82 15.18
CA ASP A 116 -14.91 -7.52 14.34
C ASP A 116 -15.59 -6.58 13.33
N LEU A 117 -15.69 -5.28 13.62
CA LEU A 117 -16.12 -4.27 12.64
C LEU A 117 -15.11 -4.11 11.48
N HIS A 118 -13.80 -4.17 11.76
CA HIS A 118 -12.80 -4.15 10.69
C HIS A 118 -12.99 -5.34 9.73
N ARG A 119 -13.18 -6.55 10.27
CA ARG A 119 -13.42 -7.76 9.47
C ARG A 119 -14.72 -7.66 8.67
N PHE A 120 -15.81 -7.26 9.32
CA PHE A 120 -17.09 -7.00 8.69
C PHE A 120 -16.97 -6.01 7.53
N PHE A 121 -16.30 -4.87 7.72
CA PHE A 121 -16.14 -3.86 6.66
C PHE A 121 -15.33 -4.37 5.47
N MET A 122 -14.26 -5.16 5.69
CA MET A 122 -13.45 -5.72 4.61
C MET A 122 -14.16 -6.84 3.82
N GLU A 123 -15.15 -7.50 4.42
CA GLU A 123 -15.97 -8.53 3.76
C GLU A 123 -17.22 -7.97 3.06
N LEU A 124 -17.53 -6.68 3.22
CA LEU A 124 -18.61 -6.03 2.46
C LEU A 124 -18.32 -6.02 0.97
N ARG A 125 -19.38 -6.16 0.17
CA ARG A 125 -19.31 -6.15 -1.29
C ARG A 125 -20.24 -5.09 -1.87
N PRO A 126 -19.82 -4.35 -2.92
CA PRO A 126 -20.68 -3.36 -3.57
C PRO A 126 -21.80 -3.98 -4.41
N ASP A 127 -21.78 -5.29 -4.66
CA ASP A 127 -22.88 -6.06 -5.24
C ASP A 127 -23.67 -6.89 -4.21
N GLY A 128 -23.35 -6.75 -2.92
CA GLY A 128 -24.08 -7.40 -1.83
C GLY A 128 -25.48 -6.83 -1.61
N THR A 129 -26.32 -7.64 -0.98
CA THR A 129 -27.70 -7.34 -0.62
C THR A 129 -27.83 -6.97 0.86
N THR A 130 -29.03 -6.53 1.25
CA THR A 130 -29.40 -6.34 2.67
C THR A 130 -29.24 -7.63 3.49
N ARG A 131 -29.58 -8.79 2.92
CA ARG A 131 -29.43 -10.09 3.57
C ARG A 131 -27.97 -10.47 3.82
N ASP A 132 -27.07 -10.07 2.92
CA ASP A 132 -25.63 -10.32 3.09
C ASP A 132 -25.09 -9.50 4.25
N VAL A 133 -25.51 -8.24 4.40
CA VAL A 133 -25.19 -7.40 5.57
C VAL A 133 -25.65 -8.04 6.88
N GLU A 134 -26.89 -8.52 6.94
CA GLU A 134 -27.45 -9.16 8.13
C GLU A 134 -26.71 -10.46 8.48
N THR A 135 -26.42 -11.29 7.48
CA THR A 135 -25.67 -12.55 7.63
C THR A 135 -24.24 -12.29 8.08
N LEU A 136 -23.58 -11.27 7.52
CA LEU A 136 -22.22 -10.88 7.85
C LEU A 136 -22.13 -10.28 9.26
N ALA A 137 -23.12 -9.49 9.68
CA ALA A 137 -23.19 -8.98 11.05
C ALA A 137 -23.31 -10.13 12.06
N GLN A 138 -24.17 -11.12 11.79
CA GLN A 138 -24.29 -12.33 12.62
C GLN A 138 -22.98 -13.14 12.66
N LYS A 139 -22.32 -13.36 11.51
CA LYS A 139 -21.02 -14.04 11.40
C LYS A 139 -19.96 -13.41 12.32
N HIS A 140 -19.92 -12.09 12.37
CA HIS A 140 -18.97 -11.32 13.18
C HIS A 140 -19.48 -10.98 14.60
N LYS A 141 -20.62 -11.54 15.03
CA LYS A 141 -21.25 -11.30 16.34
C LYS A 141 -21.51 -9.81 16.61
N LEU A 142 -21.86 -9.08 15.56
CA LEU A 142 -22.20 -7.66 15.59
C LEU A 142 -23.71 -7.47 15.69
N HIS A 143 -24.10 -6.36 16.29
CA HIS A 143 -25.47 -5.88 16.34
C HIS A 143 -25.72 -4.94 15.16
N PHE A 144 -26.96 -4.88 14.67
CA PHE A 144 -27.35 -3.93 13.63
C PHE A 144 -28.74 -3.34 13.90
N PHE A 145 -28.91 -2.09 13.52
CA PHE A 145 -30.19 -1.40 13.44
C PHE A 145 -30.50 -1.12 11.97
N ARG A 146 -31.68 -1.56 11.50
CA ARG A 146 -32.21 -1.30 10.15
C ARG A 146 -33.33 -0.28 10.25
N THR A 147 -33.33 0.73 9.38
CA THR A 147 -34.46 1.63 9.19
C THR A 147 -34.57 2.10 7.74
N GLU A 148 -35.72 2.64 7.36
CA GLU A 148 -35.96 3.23 6.05
C GLU A 148 -36.05 4.75 6.19
N LYS A 149 -35.32 5.47 5.34
CA LYS A 149 -35.15 6.92 5.39
C LYS A 149 -35.62 7.57 4.09
N ALA A 150 -36.25 8.73 4.22
CA ALA A 150 -36.48 9.65 3.12
C ALA A 150 -35.31 10.64 3.04
N VAL A 151 -34.60 10.65 1.92
CA VAL A 151 -33.45 11.54 1.65
C VAL A 151 -33.77 12.33 0.39
N ASN A 152 -33.96 13.65 0.54
CA ASN A 152 -34.39 14.56 -0.54
C ASN A 152 -35.68 14.09 -1.26
N SER A 153 -36.60 13.48 -0.51
CA SER A 153 -37.83 12.83 -0.98
C SER A 153 -38.91 12.95 0.10
N GLU A 154 -40.18 12.91 -0.30
CA GLU A 154 -41.33 12.81 0.63
C GLU A 154 -41.52 11.38 1.15
N THR A 155 -41.13 10.38 0.36
CA THR A 155 -41.22 8.96 0.70
C THR A 155 -39.84 8.35 0.96
N ALA A 156 -39.80 7.26 1.73
CA ALA A 156 -38.57 6.54 2.00
C ALA A 156 -37.95 5.99 0.70
N ASN A 157 -36.68 6.33 0.47
CA ASN A 157 -35.93 5.99 -0.73
C ASN A 157 -34.56 5.34 -0.42
N VAL A 158 -34.19 5.23 0.86
CA VAL A 158 -32.95 4.59 1.32
C VAL A 158 -33.23 3.61 2.46
N ILE A 159 -32.81 2.35 2.32
CA ILE A 159 -32.64 1.45 3.48
C ILE A 159 -31.29 1.76 4.10
N TYR A 160 -31.29 2.07 5.39
CA TYR A 160 -30.09 2.41 6.15
C TYR A 160 -29.85 1.36 7.24
N TYR A 161 -28.61 0.88 7.32
CA TYR A 161 -28.11 0.06 8.41
C TYR A 161 -27.09 0.84 9.24
N LYS A 162 -27.13 0.66 10.56
CA LYS A 162 -26.04 1.00 11.47
C LYS A 162 -25.60 -0.28 12.18
N VAL A 163 -24.36 -0.69 11.97
CA VAL A 163 -23.75 -1.92 12.52
C VAL A 163 -22.71 -1.54 13.57
N ALA A 164 -22.74 -2.18 14.73
CA ALA A 164 -21.79 -1.93 15.82
C ALA A 164 -21.63 -3.13 16.75
N LYS A 165 -20.73 -3.01 17.73
CA LYS A 165 -20.40 -4.07 18.70
C LYS A 165 -21.49 -4.28 19.77
N THR A 166 -22.33 -3.29 20.05
CA THR A 166 -23.35 -3.33 21.11
C THR A 166 -24.71 -2.85 20.60
N ASN A 167 -25.79 -3.26 21.28
CA ASN A 167 -27.15 -2.81 20.96
C ASN A 167 -27.34 -1.32 21.27
N GLU A 168 -26.69 -0.82 22.31
CA GLU A 168 -26.75 0.56 22.78
C GLU A 168 -26.25 1.52 21.69
N THR A 169 -25.08 1.21 21.11
CA THR A 169 -24.46 1.99 20.04
C THR A 169 -25.31 2.01 18.76
N VAL A 170 -25.92 0.88 18.34
CA VAL A 170 -26.74 0.89 17.11
C VAL A 170 -28.07 1.62 17.30
N LEU A 171 -28.60 1.69 18.52
CA LEU A 171 -29.85 2.38 18.85
C LEU A 171 -29.69 3.89 19.15
N ASN A 172 -28.48 4.46 19.03
CA ASN A 172 -28.22 5.89 19.24
C ASN A 172 -28.72 6.45 20.59
N LYS A 173 -28.67 5.65 21.67
CA LYS A 173 -28.90 6.19 23.03
C LYS A 173 -27.81 7.23 23.33
N GLN A 174 -28.20 8.43 23.81
CA GLN A 174 -27.29 9.60 23.83
C GLN A 174 -25.94 9.30 24.51
N GLY A 175 -24.84 9.63 23.82
CA GLY A 175 -23.50 9.78 24.41
C GLY A 175 -22.42 8.82 23.90
N GLU A 176 -22.79 7.68 23.32
CA GLU A 176 -21.78 6.72 22.81
C GLU A 176 -21.23 7.12 21.43
N HIS A 177 -20.07 7.77 21.42
CA HIS A 177 -19.18 7.76 20.27
C HIS A 177 -18.41 6.43 20.27
N ALA A 178 -18.89 5.45 19.49
CA ALA A 178 -18.31 4.12 19.36
C ALA A 178 -18.04 3.77 17.88
N GLU A 179 -17.23 2.74 17.61
CA GLU A 179 -16.95 2.26 16.25
C GLU A 179 -18.25 1.81 15.55
N THR A 180 -18.47 2.24 14.31
CA THR A 180 -19.66 1.87 13.53
C THR A 180 -19.33 1.59 12.08
N VAL A 181 -20.15 0.75 11.43
CA VAL A 181 -20.29 0.75 9.97
C VAL A 181 -21.72 1.14 9.62
N GLU A 182 -21.87 2.20 8.84
CA GLU A 182 -23.16 2.68 8.35
C GLU A 182 -23.29 2.35 6.86
N ILE A 183 -24.42 1.79 6.43
CA ILE A 183 -24.61 1.28 5.06
C ILE A 183 -25.92 1.80 4.49
N GLU A 184 -25.89 2.23 3.23
CA GLU A 184 -27.06 2.68 2.48
C GLU A 184 -27.33 1.81 1.25
N PHE A 185 -28.60 1.44 1.07
CA PHE A 185 -29.15 0.81 -0.13
C PHE A 185 -30.26 1.69 -0.73
N ASP A 186 -30.34 1.74 -2.05
CA ASP A 186 -31.26 2.58 -2.82
C ASP A 186 -32.57 1.84 -3.13
N MET A 187 -33.66 2.23 -2.46
CA MET A 187 -34.97 1.59 -2.67
C MET A 187 -35.51 1.85 -4.08
N THR A 188 -35.07 2.93 -4.74
CA THR A 188 -35.51 3.26 -6.11
C THR A 188 -34.80 2.42 -7.19
N LYS A 189 -33.76 1.68 -6.80
CA LYS A 189 -32.96 0.81 -7.69
C LYS A 189 -32.84 -0.60 -7.12
N GLU A 190 -33.97 -1.22 -6.83
CA GLU A 190 -34.05 -2.63 -6.39
C GLU A 190 -33.20 -2.94 -5.13
N ASN A 191 -33.11 -1.98 -4.20
CA ASN A 191 -32.24 -2.02 -3.02
C ASN A 191 -30.74 -2.19 -3.38
N ALA A 192 -30.27 -1.55 -4.46
CA ALA A 192 -28.87 -1.56 -4.83
C ALA A 192 -28.00 -0.87 -3.75
N PHE A 193 -26.89 -1.50 -3.38
CA PHE A 193 -25.89 -0.93 -2.48
C PHE A 193 -25.35 0.40 -3.03
N LYS A 194 -25.37 1.47 -2.21
CA LYS A 194 -24.83 2.79 -2.56
C LYS A 194 -23.44 3.00 -1.97
N LEU A 195 -23.32 2.80 -0.66
CA LEU A 195 -22.18 3.20 0.16
C LEU A 195 -22.18 2.42 1.48
N ALA A 196 -20.99 2.08 1.98
CA ALA A 196 -20.73 1.81 3.39
C ALA A 196 -19.65 2.75 3.94
N VAL A 197 -19.80 3.16 5.20
CA VAL A 197 -18.93 4.11 5.91
C VAL A 197 -18.49 3.47 7.23
N TYR A 198 -17.21 3.14 7.37
CA TYR A 198 -16.62 2.84 8.68
C TYR A 198 -16.22 4.14 9.37
N THR A 199 -16.66 4.32 10.61
CA THR A 199 -16.33 5.46 11.48
C THR A 199 -15.72 4.95 12.78
N ASP A 200 -14.60 5.58 13.17
CA ASP A 200 -13.92 5.36 14.45
C ASP A 200 -14.03 6.66 15.28
N PRO A 201 -14.52 6.60 16.54
CA PRO A 201 -14.68 7.75 17.41
C PRO A 201 -13.38 8.39 17.87
N GLU A 202 -12.25 7.67 17.89
CA GLU A 202 -10.93 8.25 18.16
C GLU A 202 -10.42 9.07 16.97
N HIS A 203 -10.97 8.81 15.77
CA HIS A 203 -10.53 9.38 14.50
C HIS A 203 -11.63 10.21 13.81
N ILE A 204 -12.43 10.99 14.55
CA ILE A 204 -13.65 11.71 14.09
C ILE A 204 -13.60 12.46 12.74
N THR A 205 -12.42 12.92 12.32
CA THR A 205 -12.22 13.62 11.04
C THR A 205 -12.05 12.66 9.85
N ALA A 206 -11.61 11.44 10.09
CA ALA A 206 -11.27 10.41 9.13
C ALA A 206 -12.32 9.27 9.09
N ARG A 207 -12.53 8.68 7.91
CA ARG A 207 -13.46 7.56 7.65
C ARG A 207 -12.93 6.67 6.54
N ALA A 208 -13.27 5.38 6.55
CA ALA A 208 -13.10 4.51 5.40
C ALA A 208 -14.45 4.30 4.72
N LEU A 209 -14.45 4.31 3.39
CA LEU A 209 -15.65 4.21 2.55
C LEU A 209 -15.50 3.02 1.60
N LEU A 210 -16.58 2.26 1.43
CA LEU A 210 -16.82 1.43 0.26
C LEU A 210 -17.94 2.10 -0.52
N PHE A 211 -17.60 2.84 -1.56
CA PHE A 211 -18.54 3.65 -2.34
C PHE A 211 -18.84 2.97 -3.69
N LYS A 212 -20.09 3.00 -4.13
CA LYS A 212 -20.51 2.49 -5.44
C LYS A 212 -21.02 3.62 -6.34
N TYR A 213 -22.00 4.39 -5.87
CA TYR A 213 -22.56 5.54 -6.59
C TYR A 213 -23.34 6.48 -5.66
N GLY A 214 -23.80 7.61 -6.20
CA GLY A 214 -24.55 8.64 -5.48
C GLY A 214 -23.60 9.72 -4.98
N THR A 215 -23.89 10.27 -3.79
CA THR A 215 -23.18 11.45 -3.27
C THR A 215 -22.89 11.29 -1.79
N TYR A 216 -21.64 11.53 -1.39
CA TYR A 216 -21.15 11.51 -0.02
C TYR A 216 -20.25 12.72 0.25
N TYR A 217 -20.79 13.72 0.94
CA TYR A 217 -20.18 15.06 1.10
C TYR A 217 -19.80 15.70 -0.24
N SER A 218 -18.55 15.54 -0.67
CA SER A 218 -17.98 16.10 -1.91
C SER A 218 -17.54 15.02 -2.90
N LEU A 219 -17.62 13.74 -2.52
CA LEU A 219 -17.51 12.62 -3.45
C LEU A 219 -18.88 12.45 -4.10
N SER A 220 -18.99 12.71 -5.41
CA SER A 220 -20.20 12.46 -6.19
C SER A 220 -19.88 11.65 -7.43
N ALA A 221 -20.75 10.69 -7.73
CA ALA A 221 -20.75 9.92 -8.98
C ALA A 221 -22.09 10.09 -9.71
N GLU A 222 -22.58 11.33 -9.80
CA GLU A 222 -23.80 11.71 -10.53
C GLU A 222 -23.71 11.54 -12.07
N ASN A 223 -22.65 10.90 -12.59
CA ASN A 223 -22.52 10.56 -14.00
C ASN A 223 -22.72 9.04 -14.23
N PRO A 224 -23.79 8.60 -14.92
CA PRO A 224 -24.15 7.18 -15.06
C PRO A 224 -23.20 6.36 -15.96
N LYS A 225 -22.08 6.93 -16.44
CA LYS A 225 -21.09 6.23 -17.28
C LYS A 225 -19.74 5.96 -16.59
N THR A 226 -19.53 6.41 -15.35
CA THR A 226 -18.22 6.32 -14.68
C THR A 226 -18.19 5.30 -13.55
N ASN A 227 -17.91 4.03 -13.90
CA ASN A 227 -17.49 3.01 -12.91
C ASN A 227 -16.18 3.37 -12.18
N GLU A 228 -15.45 4.38 -12.66
CA GLU A 228 -14.19 4.89 -12.09
C GLU A 228 -14.30 5.29 -10.61
N PHE A 229 -15.48 5.72 -10.17
CA PHE A 229 -15.71 6.12 -8.78
C PHE A 229 -16.05 4.95 -7.84
N ALA A 230 -16.46 3.77 -8.34
CA ALA A 230 -16.74 2.63 -7.46
C ALA A 230 -15.45 2.09 -6.82
N GLY A 231 -15.48 1.76 -5.53
CA GLY A 231 -14.35 1.18 -4.80
C GLY A 231 -14.11 1.81 -3.42
N TYR A 232 -12.92 1.59 -2.88
CA TYR A 232 -12.56 2.01 -1.53
C TYR A 232 -11.95 3.42 -1.51
N TYR A 233 -12.27 4.17 -0.45
CA TYR A 233 -11.69 5.49 -0.20
C TYR A 233 -11.39 5.70 1.28
N TYR A 234 -10.35 6.47 1.54
CA TYR A 234 -10.14 7.16 2.80
C TYR A 234 -10.69 8.58 2.65
N TYR A 235 -11.61 8.99 3.53
CA TYR A 235 -12.13 10.34 3.59
C TYR A 235 -11.59 11.05 4.83
N ASN A 236 -11.12 12.30 4.69
CA ASN A 236 -10.75 13.14 5.84
C ASN A 236 -11.28 14.56 5.68
N ASN A 237 -12.18 14.96 6.59
CA ASN A 237 -12.83 16.26 6.60
C ASN A 237 -11.83 17.42 6.82
N SER A 238 -10.69 17.19 7.48
CA SER A 238 -9.63 18.21 7.65
C SER A 238 -8.92 18.59 6.35
N LEU A 239 -9.02 17.77 5.31
CA LEU A 239 -8.51 18.07 3.96
C LEU A 239 -9.46 18.98 3.16
N ARG A 240 -10.70 19.24 3.63
CA ARG A 240 -11.61 20.18 2.96
C ARG A 240 -11.11 21.61 3.06
N SER A 241 -11.10 22.32 1.94
CA SER A 241 -10.89 23.78 1.90
C SER A 241 -11.86 24.49 2.85
N ALA A 242 -11.33 25.41 3.66
CA ALA A 242 -12.15 26.47 4.25
C ALA A 242 -12.33 27.55 3.17
N ALA A 243 -13.55 28.09 3.05
CA ALA A 243 -13.95 28.93 1.92
C ALA A 243 -12.94 30.06 1.63
N GLY A 244 -12.21 29.93 0.52
CA GLY A 244 -11.20 30.90 0.06
C GLY A 244 -9.82 30.30 -0.23
N GLU A 245 -9.39 29.25 0.47
CA GLU A 245 -8.05 28.68 0.29
C GLU A 245 -8.05 27.41 -0.56
N GLN A 246 -7.20 27.39 -1.59
CA GLN A 246 -7.03 26.24 -2.48
C GLN A 246 -6.24 25.12 -1.77
N LYS A 247 -6.91 24.27 -1.00
CA LYS A 247 -6.28 23.06 -0.45
C LYS A 247 -5.86 22.11 -1.58
N THR A 248 -4.69 21.50 -1.41
CA THR A 248 -3.98 20.78 -2.46
C THR A 248 -4.64 19.48 -2.92
N HIS A 249 -5.59 18.93 -2.14
CA HIS A 249 -6.22 17.64 -2.43
C HIS A 249 -7.72 17.64 -2.12
N PRO A 250 -8.55 16.88 -2.86
CA PRO A 250 -9.91 16.58 -2.44
C PRO A 250 -9.91 15.80 -1.11
N PRO A 251 -10.99 15.87 -0.32
CA PRO A 251 -11.02 15.26 1.01
C PRO A 251 -11.21 13.74 1.00
N TYR A 252 -11.06 13.11 -0.16
CA TYR A 252 -11.15 11.67 -0.36
C TYR A 252 -9.96 11.19 -1.21
N LEU A 253 -9.31 10.11 -0.77
CA LEU A 253 -8.22 9.45 -1.47
C LEU A 253 -8.66 8.03 -1.83
N LYS A 254 -8.60 7.69 -3.13
CA LYS A 254 -8.86 6.32 -3.60
C LYS A 254 -7.88 5.35 -2.92
N CYS A 255 -8.38 4.20 -2.52
CA CYS A 255 -7.62 3.10 -1.94
C CYS A 255 -7.78 1.86 -2.82
N ALA A 256 -6.75 1.01 -2.86
CA ALA A 256 -6.79 -0.26 -3.59
C ALA A 256 -7.83 -1.22 -3.02
N ASP A 257 -7.94 -1.28 -1.68
CA ASP A 257 -8.83 -2.16 -0.96
C ASP A 257 -9.30 -1.56 0.39
N ALA A 258 -10.13 -2.32 1.11
CA ALA A 258 -10.65 -1.98 2.42
C ALA A 258 -9.55 -1.86 3.49
N ALA A 259 -8.51 -2.70 3.43
CA ALA A 259 -7.44 -2.73 4.42
C ALA A 259 -6.55 -1.47 4.29
N GLU A 260 -6.29 -0.99 3.08
CA GLU A 260 -5.61 0.28 2.85
C GLU A 260 -6.47 1.45 3.34
N ALA A 261 -7.78 1.47 3.05
CA ALA A 261 -8.68 2.52 3.50
C ALA A 261 -8.73 2.62 5.04
N LEU A 262 -8.87 1.47 5.72
CA LEU A 262 -8.81 1.38 7.19
C LEU A 262 -7.44 1.79 7.74
N LYS A 263 -6.34 1.32 7.13
CA LYS A 263 -4.97 1.70 7.53
C LYS A 263 -4.76 3.21 7.45
N LYS A 264 -5.25 3.89 6.41
CA LYS A 264 -5.11 5.35 6.26
C LYS A 264 -5.79 6.14 7.40
N ILE A 265 -6.86 5.62 8.03
CA ILE A 265 -7.46 6.23 9.25
C ILE A 265 -6.41 6.39 10.35
N TYR A 266 -5.65 5.32 10.60
CA TYR A 266 -4.68 5.25 11.70
C TYR A 266 -3.30 5.83 11.37
N THR A 267 -2.90 5.85 10.10
CA THR A 267 -1.57 6.34 9.70
C THR A 267 -1.52 7.82 9.35
N TYR A 268 -2.63 8.40 8.89
CA TYR A 268 -2.66 9.78 8.39
C TYR A 268 -2.89 10.77 9.56
N LYS A 269 -1.82 11.04 10.31
CA LYS A 269 -1.79 12.11 11.32
C LYS A 269 -1.84 13.47 10.63
N LYS A 270 -2.42 14.45 11.35
CA LYS A 270 -2.55 15.85 10.95
C LYS A 270 -1.19 16.49 10.64
#